data_AF-A0A8X6NHV3-F1
#
_entry.id   AF-A0A8X6NHV3-F1
#
_cell.length_a   1.000
_cell.length_b   1.000
_cell.length_c   1.000
_cell.angle_alpha   90.00
_cell.angle_beta   90.00
_cell.angle_gamma   90.00
#
_symmetry.space_group_name_H-M   'P 1'
#
loop_
_entity.id
_entity.type
_entity.pdbx_description
1 polymer ?
#
loop_
_entity_poly.entity_id
_entity_poly.type
_entity_poly.pdbx_seq_one_letter_code
_entity_poly.pdbx_strand_id
1 'polypeptide(L)'
;MSKGCFNLRGWESNVECKHTSRNSGDTSVLGIIWNLDKDTLKCKIDFEILSYGTKINKRLILSTVQNLYDPIGVLTPTSLLPKHIIQDLWKSHFSWDEELPPSVVNRFSKWLNEMYLLKDVTLSRFMNFNETSELHVFVDACKGAYAACVFIRSEVGNESKVTLIRAKNRVAPLKL
;
A
#
# COMPACT_ATOMS: atom_id res chain seq x y z
N MET A 1 24.46 21.40 17.12
CA MET A 1 24.06 20.01 16.85
C MET A 1 25.31 19.20 16.52
N SER A 2 25.87 18.51 17.52
CA SER A 2 26.92 17.52 17.36
C SER A 2 26.64 16.41 18.37
N LYS A 3 26.14 15.25 17.90
CA LYS A 3 26.23 13.95 18.61
C LYS A 3 25.65 12.72 17.91
N GLY A 4 25.19 12.82 16.67
CA GLY A 4 25.08 11.67 15.78
C GLY A 4 25.80 12.03 14.50
N CYS A 5 26.85 11.31 14.12
CA CYS A 5 27.62 11.57 12.89
C CYS A 5 26.82 11.27 11.60
N PHE A 6 25.51 11.53 11.60
CA PHE A 6 24.65 11.42 10.45
C PHE A 6 24.67 12.75 9.72
N ASN A 7 25.19 12.73 8.49
CA ASN A 7 25.06 13.86 7.58
C ASN A 7 23.62 13.88 7.05
N LEU A 8 22.73 14.58 7.76
CA LEU A 8 21.31 14.73 7.38
C LEU A 8 21.23 15.56 6.10
N ARG A 9 20.69 14.96 5.03
CA ARG A 9 20.59 15.60 3.70
C ARG A 9 19.28 16.37 3.47
N GLY A 10 18.31 16.24 4.37
CA GLY A 10 17.02 16.93 4.32
C GLY A 10 16.18 16.57 5.53
N TRP A 11 15.33 17.50 5.98
CA TRP A 11 14.43 17.32 7.12
C TRP A 11 13.10 18.02 6.87
N GLU A 12 12.02 17.28 7.05
CA GLU A 12 10.65 17.78 6.94
C GLU A 12 9.92 17.58 8.26
N SER A 13 9.00 18.49 8.59
CA SER A 13 8.21 18.45 9.82
C SER A 13 6.82 18.99 9.57
N ASN A 14 5.84 18.44 10.24
CA ASN A 14 4.49 19.01 10.33
C ASN A 14 4.37 20.07 11.45
N VAL A 15 5.46 20.37 12.14
CA VAL A 15 5.55 21.39 13.20
C VAL A 15 6.69 22.35 12.87
N GLU A 16 6.47 23.64 13.07
CA GLU A 16 7.48 24.68 12.84
C GLU A 16 8.72 24.45 13.71
N CYS A 17 9.90 24.39 13.07
CA CYS A 17 11.17 24.35 13.80
C CYS A 17 12.31 24.98 12.99
N LYS A 18 13.44 25.27 13.65
CA LYS A 18 14.58 26.02 13.06
C LYS A 18 15.30 25.29 11.91
N HIS A 19 14.95 24.04 11.62
CA HIS A 19 15.69 23.15 10.72
C HIS A 19 14.82 22.53 9.61
N THR A 20 13.61 23.04 9.39
CA THR A 20 12.67 22.51 8.39
C THR A 20 12.76 23.20 7.05
N SER A 21 12.76 22.42 5.96
CA SER A 21 12.62 22.94 4.60
C SER A 21 11.17 23.22 4.20
N ARG A 22 10.19 22.47 4.73
CA ARG A 22 8.76 22.66 4.49
C ARG A 22 7.94 22.29 5.71
N ASN A 23 6.83 23.00 5.94
CA ASN A 23 5.92 22.81 7.06
C ASN A 23 4.45 22.62 6.67
N SER A 24 4.14 22.65 5.37
CA SER A 24 2.77 22.52 4.83
C SER A 24 2.74 21.78 3.49
N GLY A 25 1.61 21.17 3.18
CA GLY A 25 1.39 20.38 1.97
C GLY A 25 2.00 18.98 2.00
N ASP A 26 2.20 18.40 0.81
CA ASP A 26 2.64 17.02 0.65
C ASP A 26 4.16 16.90 0.49
N THR A 27 4.75 15.92 1.17
CA THR A 27 6.14 15.49 1.02
C THR A 27 6.25 13.98 0.84
N SER A 28 7.43 13.48 0.44
CA SER A 28 7.71 12.05 0.30
C SER A 28 8.46 11.54 1.53
N VAL A 29 8.01 10.42 2.10
CA VAL A 29 8.70 9.71 3.18
C VAL A 29 8.79 8.23 2.80
N LEU A 30 10.01 7.70 2.68
CA LEU A 30 10.26 6.29 2.34
C LEU A 30 9.51 5.76 1.10
N GLY A 31 9.14 6.62 0.14
CA GLY A 31 8.40 6.24 -1.07
C GLY A 31 6.87 6.34 -0.97
N ILE A 32 6.32 6.77 0.17
CA ILE A 32 4.91 7.11 0.34
C ILE A 32 4.73 8.63 0.51
N ILE A 33 3.51 9.12 0.34
CA ILE A 33 3.16 10.53 0.48
C ILE A 33 2.78 10.81 1.94
N TRP A 34 3.35 11.85 2.52
CA TRP A 34 2.98 12.40 3.82
C TRP A 34 2.40 13.80 3.63
N ASN A 35 1.13 13.96 3.99
CA ASN A 35 0.49 15.26 4.09
C ASN A 35 0.82 15.87 5.46
N LEU A 36 1.56 16.98 5.46
CA LEU A 36 2.03 17.66 6.68
C LEU A 36 0.87 18.32 7.43
N ASP A 37 -0.11 18.89 6.72
CA ASP A 37 -1.19 19.67 7.32
C ASP A 37 -2.16 18.79 8.14
N LYS A 38 -2.51 17.60 7.63
CA LYS A 38 -3.43 16.64 8.26
C LYS A 38 -2.70 15.55 9.05
N ASP A 39 -1.38 15.49 8.93
CA ASP A 39 -0.53 14.43 9.45
C ASP A 39 -0.97 13.00 9.03
N THR A 40 -1.18 12.82 7.73
CA THR A 40 -1.65 11.55 7.14
C THR A 40 -0.68 11.00 6.09
N LEU A 41 -0.55 9.67 6.07
CA LEU A 41 0.18 8.91 5.08
C LEU A 41 -0.76 8.38 3.99
N LYS A 42 -0.25 8.33 2.76
CA LYS A 42 -0.94 7.80 1.59
C LYS A 42 0.05 7.10 0.66
N CYS A 43 -0.36 5.98 0.06
CA CYS A 43 0.46 5.31 -0.94
C CYS A 43 0.48 6.14 -2.24
N LYS A 44 1.64 6.23 -2.89
CA LYS A 44 1.73 6.82 -4.22
C LYS A 44 1.15 5.82 -5.23
N ILE A 45 0.11 6.23 -5.94
CA ILE A 45 -0.54 5.39 -6.95
C ILE A 45 -0.50 6.17 -8.26
N ASP A 46 0.01 5.51 -9.29
CA ASP A 46 -0.02 6.01 -10.65
C ASP A 46 -1.30 5.52 -11.33
N PHE A 47 -2.11 6.45 -11.84
CA PHE A 47 -3.38 6.15 -12.48
C PHE A 47 -3.29 6.13 -14.01
N GLU A 48 -2.17 6.56 -14.59
CA GLU A 48 -1.99 6.71 -16.04
C GLU A 48 -1.31 5.48 -16.67
N ILE A 49 -1.48 4.31 -16.06
CA ILE A 49 -0.76 3.09 -16.45
C ILE A 49 -1.27 2.51 -17.80
N LEU A 50 -2.54 2.72 -18.14
CA LEU A 50 -3.10 2.31 -19.44
C LEU A 50 -3.40 3.53 -20.30
N SER A 51 -2.52 3.79 -21.27
CA SER A 51 -2.86 4.66 -22.40
C SER A 51 -3.61 3.87 -23.48
N TYR A 52 -4.35 4.58 -24.32
CA TYR A 52 -5.06 3.97 -25.45
C TYR A 52 -4.10 3.13 -26.31
N GLY A 53 -4.46 1.87 -26.57
CA GLY A 53 -3.65 0.94 -27.36
C GLY A 53 -2.58 0.16 -26.57
N THR A 54 -2.49 0.33 -25.25
CA THR A 54 -1.56 -0.45 -24.41
C THR A 54 -1.92 -1.94 -24.46
N LYS A 55 -0.98 -2.77 -24.93
CA LYS A 55 -1.12 -4.24 -24.91
C LYS A 55 -0.90 -4.76 -23.49
N ILE A 56 -1.91 -5.43 -22.95
CA ILE A 56 -1.82 -6.07 -21.63
C ILE A 56 -1.17 -7.45 -21.78
N ASN A 57 0.11 -7.52 -21.43
CA ASN A 57 0.91 -8.74 -21.40
C ASN A 57 1.38 -9.06 -19.98
N LYS A 58 2.01 -10.23 -19.80
CA LYS A 58 2.49 -10.71 -18.50
C LYS A 58 3.50 -9.76 -17.86
N ARG A 59 4.37 -9.14 -18.68
CA ARG A 59 5.37 -8.16 -18.23
C ARG A 59 4.71 -6.91 -17.64
N LEU A 60 3.72 -6.34 -18.34
CA LEU A 60 2.98 -5.17 -17.89
C LEU A 60 2.24 -5.44 -16.58
N ILE A 61 1.50 -6.56 -16.51
CA ILE A 61 0.79 -6.93 -15.28
C ILE A 61 1.76 -7.01 -14.10
N LEU A 62 2.90 -7.68 -14.27
CA LEU A 62 3.89 -7.79 -13.21
C LEU A 62 4.45 -6.42 -12.80
N SER A 63 4.88 -5.60 -13.76
CA SER A 63 5.49 -4.30 -13.46
C SER A 63 4.50 -3.36 -12.78
N THR A 64 3.25 -3.31 -13.23
CA THR A 64 2.18 -2.51 -12.62
C THR A 64 1.94 -2.93 -11.16
N VAL A 65 1.85 -4.22 -10.89
CA VAL A 65 1.55 -4.73 -9.54
C VAL A 65 2.73 -4.53 -8.60
N GLN A 66 3.97 -4.67 -9.08
CA GLN A 66 5.18 -4.43 -8.27
C GLN A 66 5.45 -2.94 -8.03
N ASN A 67 4.96 -2.05 -8.90
CA ASN A 67 5.01 -0.60 -8.68
C ASN A 67 4.11 -0.16 -7.53
N LEU A 68 3.13 -0.98 -7.12
CA LEU A 68 2.27 -0.68 -5.97
C LEU A 68 3.04 -0.84 -4.64
N TYR A 69 3.75 0.23 -4.26
CA TYR A 69 4.53 0.27 -3.04
C TYR A 69 3.65 0.58 -1.82
N ASP A 70 3.35 -0.47 -1.04
CA ASP A 70 2.52 -0.40 0.16
C ASP A 70 3.25 -0.99 1.39
N PRO A 71 4.14 -0.21 2.03
CA PRO A 71 4.96 -0.67 3.14
C PRO A 71 4.17 -0.90 4.43
N ILE A 72 2.97 -0.36 4.56
CA ILE A 72 2.10 -0.49 5.76
C ILE A 72 0.99 -1.52 5.53
N GLY A 73 0.59 -1.76 4.28
CA GLY A 73 -0.48 -2.70 3.95
C GLY A 73 -1.85 -2.05 3.86
N VAL A 74 -1.92 -0.72 3.74
CA VAL A 74 -3.20 0.00 3.67
C VAL A 74 -4.00 -0.41 2.43
N LEU A 75 -3.31 -0.82 1.36
CA LEU A 75 -3.88 -1.31 0.10
C LEU A 75 -3.94 -2.85 0.06
N THR A 76 -3.73 -3.52 1.18
CA THR A 76 -3.81 -5.00 1.27
C THR A 76 -5.11 -5.55 0.67
N PRO A 77 -6.31 -5.00 0.93
CA PRO A 77 -7.55 -5.55 0.36
C PRO A 77 -7.57 -5.61 -1.17
N THR A 78 -6.98 -4.62 -1.85
CA THR A 78 -7.01 -4.52 -3.32
C THR A 78 -5.83 -5.21 -3.99
N SER A 79 -4.72 -5.42 -3.28
CA SER A 79 -3.52 -6.06 -3.84
C SER A 79 -3.63 -7.58 -4.00
N LEU A 80 -4.68 -8.23 -3.50
CA LEU A 80 -4.78 -9.69 -3.53
C LEU A 80 -5.09 -10.24 -4.93
N LEU A 81 -6.10 -9.66 -5.59
CA LEU A 81 -6.54 -10.08 -6.92
C LEU A 81 -5.42 -10.00 -7.99
N PRO A 82 -4.64 -8.92 -8.12
CA PRO A 82 -3.52 -8.90 -9.06
C PRO A 82 -2.43 -9.93 -8.73
N LYS A 83 -2.16 -10.21 -7.45
CA LYS A 83 -1.21 -11.26 -7.06
C LYS A 83 -1.69 -12.65 -7.49
N HIS A 84 -3.01 -12.90 -7.42
CA HIS A 84 -3.60 -14.11 -7.98
C HIS A 84 -3.42 -14.22 -9.49
N ILE A 85 -3.69 -13.14 -10.22
CA ILE A 85 -3.50 -13.11 -11.69
C ILE A 85 -2.05 -13.45 -12.03
N ILE A 86 -1.08 -12.85 -11.33
CA ILE A 86 0.34 -13.16 -11.51
C ILE A 86 0.60 -14.65 -11.27
N GLN A 87 0.11 -15.21 -10.17
CA GLN A 87 0.30 -16.63 -9.87
C GLN A 87 -0.28 -17.54 -10.95
N ASP A 88 -1.45 -17.22 -11.50
CA ASP A 88 -2.07 -17.99 -12.58
C ASP A 88 -1.27 -17.89 -13.88
N LEU A 89 -0.77 -16.70 -14.23
CA LEU A 89 0.10 -16.47 -15.39
C LEU A 89 1.45 -17.19 -15.30
N TRP A 90 1.94 -17.46 -14.09
CA TRP A 90 3.13 -18.29 -13.89
C TRP A 90 2.87 -19.77 -14.17
N LYS A 91 1.64 -20.27 -13.94
CA LYS A 91 1.25 -21.66 -14.23
C LYS A 91 1.00 -21.92 -15.71
N SER A 92 0.49 -20.92 -16.43
CA SER A 92 -0.01 -21.10 -17.80
C SER A 92 1.06 -20.99 -18.89
N HIS A 93 2.34 -21.02 -18.53
CA HIS A 93 3.50 -21.01 -19.45
C HIS A 93 3.56 -19.88 -20.50
N PHE A 94 2.75 -18.81 -20.37
CA PHE A 94 2.83 -17.65 -21.25
C PHE A 94 4.20 -16.97 -21.19
N SER A 95 4.68 -16.55 -22.36
CA SER A 95 5.86 -15.70 -22.52
C SER A 95 5.59 -14.27 -22.03
N TRP A 96 6.64 -13.48 -21.84
CA TRP A 96 6.55 -12.15 -21.23
C TRP A 96 5.65 -11.17 -22.00
N ASP A 97 5.76 -11.18 -23.33
CA ASP A 97 5.11 -10.21 -24.23
C ASP A 97 3.99 -10.83 -25.09
N GLU A 98 3.57 -12.05 -24.72
CA GLU A 98 2.52 -12.79 -25.40
C GLU A 98 1.12 -12.19 -25.13
N GLU A 99 0.21 -12.33 -26.09
CA GLU A 99 -1.17 -11.90 -25.93
C GLU A 99 -1.89 -12.82 -24.94
N LEU A 100 -2.53 -12.20 -23.94
CA LEU A 100 -3.22 -12.91 -22.88
C LEU A 100 -4.69 -13.16 -23.23
N PRO A 101 -5.29 -14.25 -22.72
CA PRO A 101 -6.72 -14.51 -22.91
C PRO A 101 -7.59 -13.33 -22.43
N PRO A 102 -8.73 -13.04 -23.10
CA PRO A 102 -9.63 -11.96 -22.71
C PRO A 102 -10.09 -12.05 -21.25
N SER A 103 -10.19 -13.26 -20.69
CA SER A 103 -10.56 -13.48 -19.28
C SER A 103 -9.54 -12.89 -18.30
N VAL A 104 -8.24 -12.97 -18.60
CA VAL A 104 -7.16 -12.38 -17.78
C VAL A 104 -7.13 -10.88 -17.96
N VAL A 105 -7.19 -10.42 -19.21
CA VAL A 105 -7.18 -8.99 -19.57
C VAL A 105 -8.34 -8.26 -18.90
N ASN A 106 -9.57 -8.78 -19.00
CA ASN A 106 -10.74 -8.14 -18.41
C ASN A 106 -10.67 -8.06 -16.87
N ARG A 107 -10.18 -9.12 -16.21
CA ARG A 107 -9.99 -9.13 -14.74
C ARG A 107 -8.96 -8.09 -14.31
N PHE A 108 -7.82 -8.00 -15.01
CA PHE A 108 -6.77 -7.03 -14.71
C PHE A 108 -7.22 -5.59 -15.00
N SER A 109 -7.85 -5.34 -16.16
CA SER A 109 -8.37 -4.03 -16.53
C SER A 109 -9.44 -3.55 -15.54
N LYS A 110 -10.34 -4.43 -15.09
CA LYS A 110 -11.32 -4.08 -14.06
C LYS A 110 -10.65 -3.61 -12.78
N TRP A 111 -9.68 -4.38 -12.29
CA TRP A 111 -8.92 -4.02 -11.10
C TRP A 111 -8.21 -2.68 -11.25
N LEU A 112 -7.54 -2.47 -12.39
CA LEU A 112 -6.81 -1.23 -12.63
C LEU A 112 -7.76 -0.03 -12.71
N ASN A 113 -8.91 -0.19 -13.37
CA ASN A 113 -9.94 0.83 -13.44
C ASN A 113 -10.56 1.15 -12.08
N GLU A 114 -10.42 0.30 -11.06
CA GLU A 114 -10.88 0.58 -9.70
C GLU A 114 -9.79 1.24 -8.83
N MET A 115 -8.54 1.29 -9.29
CA MET A 115 -7.42 1.84 -8.51
C MET A 115 -7.62 3.31 -8.15
N TYR A 116 -8.32 4.11 -8.97
CA TYR A 116 -8.61 5.52 -8.65
C TYR A 116 -9.35 5.70 -7.33
N LEU A 117 -10.13 4.70 -6.88
CA LEU A 117 -10.84 4.73 -5.60
C LEU A 117 -9.87 4.77 -4.41
N LEU A 118 -8.65 4.30 -4.60
CA LEU A 118 -7.60 4.30 -3.58
C LEU A 118 -6.94 5.67 -3.39
N LYS A 119 -7.27 6.66 -4.25
CA LYS A 119 -6.72 8.02 -4.13
C LYS A 119 -7.10 8.67 -2.79
N ASP A 120 -8.23 8.31 -2.20
CA ASP A 120 -8.72 8.94 -0.98
C ASP A 120 -8.38 8.13 0.28
N VAL A 121 -7.73 6.97 0.10
CA VAL A 121 -7.32 6.11 1.22
C VAL A 121 -6.09 6.72 1.90
N THR A 122 -6.27 7.09 3.16
CA THR A 122 -5.24 7.70 3.99
C THR A 122 -5.17 7.02 5.35
N LEU A 123 -4.00 7.08 5.98
CA LEU A 123 -3.77 6.57 7.33
C LEU A 123 -3.17 7.68 8.18
N SER A 124 -3.66 7.89 9.40
CA SER A 124 -3.02 8.83 10.32
C SER A 124 -1.60 8.36 10.63
N ARG A 125 -0.60 9.25 10.50
CA ARG A 125 0.80 8.90 10.78
C ARG A 125 1.02 8.68 12.28
N PHE A 126 0.42 9.55 13.09
CA PHE A 126 0.50 9.46 14.54
C PHE A 126 -0.55 8.49 15.09
N MET A 127 -0.07 7.49 15.83
CA MET A 127 -0.91 6.57 16.58
C MET A 127 -0.76 6.88 18.05
N ASN A 128 -1.85 7.24 18.71
CA ASN A 128 -1.84 7.39 20.16
C ASN A 128 -1.90 5.99 20.79
N PHE A 129 -0.94 5.68 21.65
CA PHE A 129 -0.93 4.44 22.42
C PHE A 129 -0.48 4.72 23.84
N ASN A 130 -1.10 4.01 24.78
CA ASN A 130 -0.84 4.10 26.21
C ASN A 130 -0.85 2.69 26.82
N GLU A 131 -0.71 2.60 28.14
CA GLU A 131 -0.64 1.32 28.84
C GLU A 131 -1.95 0.50 28.75
N THR A 132 -3.08 1.15 28.46
CA THR A 132 -4.37 0.50 28.28
C THR A 132 -4.71 0.20 26.82
N SER A 133 -3.78 0.46 25.89
CA SER A 133 -3.96 0.16 24.48
C SER A 133 -3.94 -1.35 24.23
N GLU A 134 -4.82 -1.80 23.35
CA GLU A 134 -4.97 -3.19 22.97
C GLU A 134 -4.54 -3.41 21.53
N LEU A 135 -3.88 -4.54 21.29
CA LEU A 135 -3.56 -4.99 19.94
C LEU A 135 -4.60 -6.01 19.48
N HIS A 136 -5.34 -5.67 18.44
CA HIS A 136 -6.36 -6.54 17.85
C HIS A 136 -5.82 -7.12 16.54
N VAL A 137 -5.64 -8.43 16.50
CA VAL A 137 -5.11 -9.15 15.33
C VAL A 137 -6.22 -9.97 14.71
N PHE A 138 -6.55 -9.67 13.46
CA PHE A 138 -7.48 -10.47 12.67
C PHE A 138 -6.71 -11.23 11.61
N VAL A 139 -7.02 -12.52 11.49
CA VAL A 139 -6.42 -13.40 10.49
C VAL A 139 -7.55 -14.13 9.79
N ASP A 140 -7.48 -14.18 8.47
CA ASP A 140 -8.42 -14.97 7.66
C ASP A 140 -7.65 -15.70 6.55
N ALA A 141 -8.19 -16.84 6.14
CA ALA A 141 -7.61 -17.69 5.11
C ALA A 141 -8.69 -18.37 4.28
N CYS A 142 -8.46 -18.41 2.98
CA CYS A 142 -9.23 -19.19 2.02
C CYS A 142 -8.30 -20.10 1.21
N LYS A 143 -8.86 -20.93 0.33
CA LYS A 143 -8.06 -21.83 -0.53
C LYS A 143 -7.01 -21.08 -1.37
N GLY A 144 -7.30 -19.83 -1.74
CA GLY A 144 -6.44 -19.03 -2.60
C GLY A 144 -5.44 -18.15 -1.87
N ALA A 145 -5.66 -17.80 -0.60
CA ALA A 145 -4.89 -16.75 0.05
C ALA A 145 -5.07 -16.77 1.56
N TYR A 146 -4.18 -16.09 2.26
CA TYR A 146 -4.35 -15.74 3.66
C TYR A 146 -3.92 -14.30 3.89
N ALA A 147 -4.53 -13.66 4.87
CA ALA A 147 -4.25 -12.28 5.24
C ALA A 147 -4.32 -12.10 6.75
N ALA A 148 -3.58 -11.11 7.22
CA ALA A 148 -3.65 -10.63 8.58
C ALA A 148 -3.68 -9.11 8.58
N CYS A 149 -4.46 -8.54 9.50
CA CYS A 149 -4.43 -7.12 9.82
C CYS A 149 -4.34 -6.92 11.34
N VAL A 150 -3.60 -5.90 11.72
CA VAL A 150 -3.28 -5.57 13.10
C VAL A 150 -3.75 -4.15 13.33
N PHE A 151 -4.67 -4.00 14.28
CA PHE A 151 -5.18 -2.71 14.73
C PHE A 151 -4.69 -2.45 16.15
N ILE A 152 -4.45 -1.18 16.45
CA ILE A 152 -4.37 -0.71 17.82
C ILE A 152 -5.70 -0.07 18.19
N ARG A 153 -6.24 -0.46 19.34
CA ARG A 153 -7.36 0.21 19.99
C ARG A 153 -6.79 0.94 21.21
N SER A 154 -7.06 2.23 21.32
CA SER A 154 -6.66 3.06 22.46
C SER A 154 -7.85 3.85 22.96
N GLU A 155 -7.91 4.08 24.26
CA GLU A 155 -8.89 5.00 24.86
C GLU A 155 -8.29 6.40 24.90
N VAL A 156 -9.00 7.35 24.31
CA VAL A 156 -8.64 8.77 24.27
C VAL A 156 -9.79 9.55 24.88
N GLY A 157 -9.67 9.92 26.15
CA GLY A 157 -10.80 10.45 26.91
C GLY A 157 -11.87 9.37 27.10
N ASN A 158 -13.10 9.65 26.67
CA ASN A 158 -14.22 8.70 26.73
C ASN A 158 -14.46 7.96 25.39
N GLU A 159 -13.58 8.11 24.41
CA GLU A 159 -13.73 7.50 23.09
C GLU A 159 -12.69 6.41 22.83
N SER A 160 -13.12 5.33 22.18
CA SER A 160 -12.23 4.30 21.66
C SER A 160 -11.78 4.66 20.26
N LYS A 161 -10.49 4.89 20.07
CA LYS A 161 -9.89 5.10 18.75
C LYS A 161 -9.23 3.81 18.26
N VAL A 162 -9.58 3.39 17.05
CA VAL A 162 -8.98 2.22 16.39
C VAL A 162 -8.19 2.67 15.18
N THR A 163 -6.96 2.19 15.02
CA THR A 163 -6.09 2.55 13.89
C THR A 163 -5.35 1.32 13.37
N LEU A 164 -5.27 1.18 12.05
CA LEU A 164 -4.51 0.11 11.41
C LEU A 164 -3.01 0.35 11.61
N ILE A 165 -2.30 -0.61 12.20
CA ILE A 165 -0.84 -0.58 12.31
C ILE A 165 -0.21 -1.20 11.05
N ARG A 166 -0.71 -2.37 10.66
CA ARG A 166 -0.17 -3.14 9.54
C ARG A 166 -1.23 -4.07 8.99
N ALA A 167 -1.25 -4.25 7.68
CA ALA A 167 -1.89 -5.40 7.06
C ALA A 167 -0.94 -6.08 6.07
N LYS A 168 -1.19 -7.36 5.81
CA LYS A 168 -0.46 -8.12 4.81
C LYS A 168 -1.31 -9.27 4.30
N ASN A 169 -1.29 -9.48 2.99
CA ASN A 169 -1.83 -10.68 2.36
C ASN A 169 -0.73 -11.46 1.66
N ARG A 170 -0.99 -12.74 1.44
CA ARG A 170 -0.19 -13.61 0.59
C ARG A 170 -1.13 -14.55 -0.15
N VAL A 171 -0.82 -14.80 -1.42
CA VAL A 171 -1.45 -15.88 -2.17
C VAL A 171 -0.97 -17.21 -1.59
N ALA A 172 -1.85 -18.19 -1.51
CA ALA A 172 -1.54 -19.52 -1.05
C ALA A 172 -0.40 -20.11 -1.90
N PRO A 173 0.59 -20.76 -1.27
CA PRO A 173 1.64 -21.46 -2.00
C PRO A 173 1.03 -22.51 -2.93
N LEU A 174 1.66 -22.70 -4.09
CA LEU A 174 1.31 -23.81 -4.95
C LEU A 174 1.79 -25.09 -4.27
N LYS A 175 0.96 -26.13 -4.31
CA LYS A 175 1.42 -27.48 -3.95
C LYS A 175 2.51 -27.84 -4.96
N LEU A 176 3.69 -28.18 -4.44
CA LEU A 176 4.77 -28.82 -5.21
C LEU A 176 4.31 -30.18 -5.71
#